data_AF-A0A382C253-F1
#
_entry.id   AF-A0A382C253-F1
#
_cell.length_a   1.000
_cell.length_b   1.000
_cell.length_c   1.000
_cell.angle_alpha   90.00
_cell.angle_beta   90.00
_cell.angle_gamma   90.00
#
_symmetry.space_group_name_H-M   'P 1'
#
loop_
_entity.id
_entity.type
_entity.pdbx_description
1 polymer ?
#
loop_
_entity_poly.entity_id
_entity_poly.type
_entity_poly.pdbx_seq_one_letter_code
_entity_poly.pdbx_strand_id
1 'polypeptide(L)'
;MYEKRAWVMKLKTGNEKLYKERHDNIWPEMLDLMNKQGTHNFSIYRYGCLLFVYQERDTSIPEPDTIDPIIWRWWKMMAPLMETN
;
A
#
# COMPACT_ATOMS: atom_id res chain seq x y z
N MET A 1 4.16 10.94 18.99
CA MET A 1 2.78 11.08 18.46
C MET A 1 2.84 10.57 17.03
N TYR A 2 2.05 9.56 16.68
CA TYR A 2 2.07 8.97 15.34
C TYR A 2 1.13 9.75 14.41
N GLU A 3 1.53 9.92 13.16
CA GLU A 3 0.63 10.43 12.13
C GLU A 3 -0.29 9.30 11.68
N LYS A 4 -1.61 9.55 11.67
CA LYS A 4 -2.62 8.59 11.21
C LYS A 4 -3.13 9.04 9.85
N ARG A 5 -3.07 8.14 8.87
CA ARG A 5 -3.54 8.41 7.52
C ARG A 5 -4.53 7.35 7.09
N ALA A 6 -5.58 7.80 6.42
CA ALA A 6 -6.48 6.93 5.68
C ALA A 6 -6.71 7.50 4.28
N TRP A 7 -6.82 6.62 3.30
CA TRP A 7 -7.16 7.01 1.94
C TRP A 7 -7.91 5.88 1.24
N VAL A 8 -8.51 6.22 0.11
CA VAL A 8 -9.28 5.28 -0.70
C VAL A 8 -8.57 5.06 -2.02
N MET A 9 -8.56 3.80 -2.47
CA MET A 9 -8.12 3.40 -3.80
C MET A 9 -9.22 2.54 -4.43
N LYS A 10 -9.13 2.30 -5.74
CA LYS A 10 -10.10 1.47 -6.46
C LYS A 10 -9.41 0.44 -7.35
N LEU A 11 -9.94 -0.77 -7.31
CA LEU A 11 -9.56 -1.86 -8.21
C LEU A 11 -10.36 -1.80 -9.50
N LYS A 12 -9.76 -2.30 -10.57
CA LYS A 12 -10.50 -2.69 -11.76
C LYS A 12 -11.26 -3.98 -11.49
N THR A 13 -12.51 -4.07 -11.93
CA THR A 13 -13.38 -5.23 -11.76
C THR A 13 -12.72 -6.54 -12.21
N GLY A 14 -12.87 -7.61 -11.42
CA GLY A 14 -12.33 -8.94 -11.70
C GLY A 14 -10.92 -9.19 -11.16
N ASN A 15 -10.25 -8.17 -10.59
CA ASN A 15 -8.90 -8.30 -10.04
C ASN A 15 -8.85 -8.56 -8.53
N GLU A 16 -10.00 -8.73 -7.86
CA GLU A 16 -10.09 -8.83 -6.40
C GLU A 16 -9.29 -10.01 -5.85
N LYS A 17 -9.37 -11.18 -6.50
CA LYS A 17 -8.67 -12.40 -6.09
C LYS A 17 -7.16 -12.22 -6.22
N LEU A 18 -6.70 -11.74 -7.38
CA LEU A 18 -5.29 -11.53 -7.66
C LEU A 18 -4.69 -10.43 -6.76
N TYR A 19 -5.47 -9.38 -6.48
CA TYR A 19 -5.06 -8.33 -5.53
C TYR A 19 -4.81 -8.91 -4.14
N LYS A 20 -5.75 -9.73 -3.63
CA LYS A 20 -5.60 -10.40 -2.34
C LYS A 20 -4.40 -11.34 -2.33
N GLU A 21 -4.26 -12.20 -3.33
CA GLU A 21 -3.14 -13.14 -3.44
C GLU A 21 -1.78 -12.43 -3.41
N ARG A 22 -1.65 -11.30 -4.10
CA ARG A 22 -0.41 -10.50 -4.07
C ARG A 22 -0.13 -9.93 -2.68
N HIS A 23 -1.14 -9.42 -1.97
CA HIS A 23 -0.96 -8.88 -0.61
C HIS A 23 -0.71 -9.99 0.43
N ASP A 24 -1.30 -11.17 0.26
CA ASP A 24 -1.02 -12.34 1.11
C ASP A 24 0.44 -12.80 0.92
N ASN A 25 1.00 -12.61 -0.27
CA ASN A 25 2.39 -12.93 -0.61
C ASN A 25 3.25 -11.66 -0.76
N ILE A 26 3.03 -10.66 0.09
CA ILE A 26 3.82 -9.43 0.08
C ILE A 26 5.30 -9.72 0.29
N TRP A 27 6.15 -8.96 -0.40
CA TRP A 27 7.59 -9.21 -0.38
C TRP A 27 8.18 -8.97 1.03
N PRO A 28 9.03 -9.87 1.53
CA PRO A 28 9.70 -9.68 2.83
C PRO A 28 10.45 -8.34 2.92
N GLU A 29 11.11 -7.91 1.85
CA GLU A 29 11.82 -6.64 1.81
C GLU A 29 10.89 -5.41 1.90
N MET A 30 9.64 -5.54 1.48
CA MET A 30 8.63 -4.49 1.62
C MET A 30 8.22 -4.34 3.09
N LEU A 31 8.04 -5.46 3.80
CA LEU A 31 7.75 -5.45 5.23
C LEU A 31 8.91 -4.88 6.04
N ASP A 32 10.14 -5.28 5.71
CA ASP A 32 11.36 -4.74 6.34
C ASP A 32 11.49 -3.23 6.11
N LEU A 33 11.21 -2.77 4.89
CA LEU A 33 11.20 -1.35 4.58
C LEU A 33 10.13 -0.59 5.37
N MET A 34 8.90 -1.11 5.42
CA MET A 34 7.80 -0.51 6.19
C MET A 34 8.18 -0.37 7.66
N ASN A 35 8.77 -1.41 8.26
CA ASN A 35 9.26 -1.39 9.64
C ASN A 35 10.37 -0.34 9.83
N LYS A 36 11.36 -0.28 8.92
CA LYS A 36 12.45 0.71 8.96
C LYS A 36 11.95 2.15 8.84
N GLN A 37 10.88 2.36 8.06
CA GLN A 37 10.24 3.67 7.91
C GLN A 37 9.25 3.99 9.04
N GLY A 38 9.20 3.18 10.10
CA GLY A 38 8.33 3.41 11.25
C GLY A 38 6.84 3.33 10.89
N THR A 39 6.47 2.47 9.93
CA THR A 39 5.07 2.21 9.59
C THR A 39 4.48 1.19 10.55
N HIS A 40 3.35 1.54 11.14
CA HIS A 40 2.60 0.71 12.08
C HIS A 40 1.15 0.56 11.62
N ASN A 41 0.49 -0.49 12.10
CA ASN A 41 -0.95 -0.71 11.94
C ASN A 41 -1.47 -0.52 10.50
N PHE A 42 -0.66 -0.91 9.50
CA PHE A 42 -1.03 -0.80 8.09
C PHE A 42 -2.08 -1.85 7.74
N SER A 43 -3.28 -1.40 7.36
CA SER A 43 -4.41 -2.26 7.03
C SER A 43 -5.09 -1.81 5.74
N ILE A 44 -5.55 -2.78 4.94
CA ILE A 44 -6.38 -2.52 3.76
C ILE A 44 -7.70 -3.28 3.92
N TYR A 45 -8.79 -2.54 4.03
CA TYR A 45 -10.15 -3.08 4.03
C TYR A 45 -10.73 -2.98 2.63
N ARG A 46 -11.48 -4.01 2.19
CA ARG A 46 -12.05 -4.06 0.85
C ARG A 46 -13.57 -4.20 0.89
N TYR A 47 -14.26 -3.38 0.10
CA TYR A 47 -15.70 -3.50 -0.19
C TYR A 47 -15.92 -3.52 -1.71
N GLY A 48 -16.13 -4.72 -2.27
CA GLY A 48 -16.12 -4.91 -3.72
C GLY A 48 -14.74 -4.54 -4.31
N CYS A 49 -14.73 -3.57 -5.23
CA CYS A 49 -13.53 -2.97 -5.82
C CYS A 49 -13.01 -1.74 -5.05
N LEU A 50 -13.71 -1.27 -4.01
CA LEU A 50 -13.27 -0.14 -3.19
C LEU A 50 -12.30 -0.62 -2.11
N LEU A 51 -11.16 0.05 -1.99
CA LEU A 51 -10.12 -0.25 -1.01
C LEU A 51 -9.97 0.94 -0.06
N PHE A 52 -10.11 0.68 1.23
CA PHE A 52 -9.85 1.63 2.31
C PHE A 52 -8.53 1.27 2.96
N VAL A 53 -7.54 2.15 2.85
CA VAL A 53 -6.24 1.95 3.48
C VAL A 53 -6.17 2.79 4.74
N TYR A 54 -5.61 2.19 5.79
CA TYR A 54 -5.28 2.83 7.05
C TYR A 54 -3.81 2.57 7.37
N GLN A 55 -3.12 3.60 7.86
CA GLN A 55 -1.71 3.53 8.22
C GLN A 55 -1.41 4.46 9.39
N GLU A 56 -0.51 4.03 10.27
CA GLU A 56 0.14 4.89 11.27
C GLU A 56 1.63 4.99 10.96
N ARG A 57 2.26 6.15 11.19
CA ARG A 57 3.70 6.35 11.00
C ARG A 57 4.36 7.18 12.09
N ASP A 58 5.62 6.84 12.37
CA ASP A 58 6.50 7.57 13.32
C ASP A 58 6.94 8.94 12.80
N THR A 59 7.12 9.04 11.48
CA THR A 59 7.65 10.23 10.81
C THR A 59 6.66 10.78 9.79
N SER A 60 6.79 12.07 9.50
CA SER A 60 6.00 12.76 8.48
C SER A 60 6.23 12.16 7.09
N ILE A 61 5.25 12.35 6.21
CA ILE A 61 5.24 11.82 4.84
C ILE A 61 6.58 12.12 4.12
N PRO A 62 7.24 11.10 3.55
CA PRO A 62 8.43 11.32 2.73
C PRO A 62 8.07 12.17 1.50
N GLU A 63 8.91 13.12 1.12
CA GLU A 63 8.71 13.84 -0.14
C GLU A 63 8.67 12.86 -1.33
N PRO A 64 7.91 13.13 -2.41
CA PRO A 64 7.77 12.21 -3.54
C PRO A 64 9.10 11.70 -4.12
N ASP A 65 10.13 12.53 -4.07
CA ASP A 65 11.47 12.22 -4.59
C ASP A 65 12.30 11.30 -3.66
N THR A 66 11.76 10.99 -2.48
CA THR A 66 12.38 10.11 -1.47
C THR A 66 11.73 8.73 -1.39
N ILE A 67 10.84 8.40 -2.34
CA ILE A 67 10.17 7.09 -2.38
C ILE A 67 11.19 6.00 -2.74
N ASP A 68 11.27 5.01 -1.86
CA ASP A 68 12.18 3.87 -2.00
C ASP A 68 11.88 3.05 -3.29
N PRO A 69 12.91 2.57 -4.02
CA PRO A 69 12.74 1.75 -5.21
C PRO A 69 11.86 0.50 -5.02
N ILE A 70 11.82 -0.10 -3.82
CA ILE A 70 10.98 -1.26 -3.50
C ILE A 70 9.51 -0.88 -3.60
N ILE A 71 9.13 0.28 -3.07
CA ILE A 71 7.76 0.82 -3.13
C ILE A 71 7.37 1.05 -4.59
N TRP A 72 8.25 1.68 -5.37
CA TRP A 72 8.03 1.89 -6.80
C TRP A 72 7.82 0.59 -7.57
N ARG A 73 8.63 -0.43 -7.27
CA ARG A 73 8.51 -1.75 -7.91
C ARG A 73 7.17 -2.41 -7.58
N TRP A 74 6.74 -2.31 -6.32
CA TRP A 74 5.44 -2.80 -5.88
C TRP A 74 4.29 -2.09 -6.60
N TRP A 75 4.33 -0.75 -6.66
CA TRP A 75 3.31 0.03 -7.34
C TRP A 75 3.23 -0.28 -8.84
N LYS A 76 4.37 -0.41 -9.54
CA LYS A 76 4.40 -0.82 -10.94
C LYS A 76 3.75 -2.20 -11.16
N MET A 77 4.01 -3.15 -10.26
CA MET A 77 3.38 -4.47 -10.32
C MET A 77 1.86 -4.39 -10.11
N MET A 78 1.41 -3.54 -9.18
CA MET A 78 -0.01 -3.40 -8.83
C MET A 78 -0.81 -2.53 -9.81
N ALA A 79 -0.17 -1.59 -10.51
CA ALA A 79 -0.83 -0.62 -11.40
C ALA A 79 -1.79 -1.23 -12.43
N PRO A 80 -1.50 -2.39 -13.07
CA PRO A 80 -2.47 -3.02 -13.98
C PRO A 80 -3.80 -3.39 -13.32
N LEU A 81 -3.82 -3.69 -12.02
CA LEU A 81 -5.02 -4.12 -11.26
C LEU A 81 -5.84 -2.94 -10.73
N MET A 82 -5.26 -1.75 -10.68
CA MET A 82 -5.79 -0.58 -9.98
C MET A 82 -6.31 0.45 -10.98
N GLU A 83 -7.30 1.24 -10.58
CA GLU A 83 -7.58 2.52 -11.21
C GLU A 83 -6.53 3.52 -10.73
N THR A 84 -5.68 3.99 -11.63
CA THR A 84 -4.62 4.98 -11.37
C THR A 84 -4.97 6.26 -12.11
N ASN A 85 -4.89 7.40 -11.43
CA ASN A 85 -5.02 8.73 -12.02
C ASN A 85 -3.66 9.29 -12.39
#